data_AF-A0A6P1T1L0-F1
#
_entry.id   AF-A0A6P1T1L0-F1
#
_cell.length_a   1.000
_cell.length_b   1.000
_cell.length_c   1.000
_cell.angle_alpha   90.00
_cell.angle_beta   90.00
_cell.angle_gamma   90.00
#
_symmetry.space_group_name_H-M   'P 1'
#
loop_
_entity.id
_entity.type
_entity.pdbx_description
1 polymer ?
#
loop_
_entity_poly.entity_id
_entity_poly.type
_entity_poly.pdbx_seq_one_letter_code
_entity_poly.pdbx_strand_id
1 'polypeptide(L)'
;MRKCTYFYATPDDFHSLMDLVEAQETFVYAVHPDCNSPDVLFYDRSREIPHLLRMFPGHFEHSLYLVPPGTRVQASAFQNYKGVQYAFRPPEVSSAVVIQLHGEHPDGALIRSNFWAHGTATDVLRLEAALFRNMRRTFHNMAGPKVGPNAYAQLLSGRRLTWSIKAPPGADLRVD
;
A
#
# COMPACT_ATOMS: atom_id res chain seq x y z
N MET A 1 2.06 -14.83 -12.24
CA MET A 1 1.82 -13.73 -11.28
C MET A 1 3.03 -13.62 -10.36
N ARG A 2 3.57 -12.43 -10.14
CA ARG A 2 4.66 -12.25 -9.17
C ARG A 2 4.14 -12.48 -7.75
N LYS A 3 5.02 -12.94 -6.86
CA LYS A 3 4.72 -13.00 -5.42
C LYS A 3 4.54 -11.58 -4.88
N CYS A 4 3.84 -11.46 -3.76
CA CYS A 4 3.70 -10.20 -3.02
C CYS A 4 5.08 -9.53 -2.82
N THR A 5 5.14 -8.23 -3.14
CA THR A 5 6.35 -7.42 -2.98
C THR A 5 6.23 -6.61 -1.70
N TYR A 6 7.20 -6.79 -0.80
CA TYR A 6 7.26 -6.04 0.45
C TYR A 6 8.15 -4.81 0.31
N PHE A 7 7.76 -3.71 0.96
CA PHE A 7 8.55 -2.50 0.97
C PHE A 7 8.39 -1.68 2.24
N TYR A 8 9.38 -0.83 2.52
CA TYR A 8 9.32 0.24 3.50
C TYR A 8 9.40 1.58 2.76
N ALA A 9 8.51 2.49 3.09
CA ALA A 9 8.43 3.80 2.47
C ALA A 9 7.89 4.82 3.47
N THR A 10 8.43 6.03 3.43
CA THR A 10 7.79 7.24 3.94
C THR A 10 6.73 7.73 2.94
N PRO A 11 5.85 8.68 3.32
CA PRO A 11 4.94 9.31 2.37
C PRO A 11 5.65 9.88 1.13
N ASP A 12 6.81 10.53 1.31
CA ASP A 12 7.57 11.12 0.20
C ASP A 12 8.16 10.07 -0.75
N ASP A 13 8.63 8.93 -0.20
CA ASP A 13 9.11 7.80 -1.01
C ASP A 13 7.98 7.26 -1.88
N PHE A 14 6.78 7.13 -1.30
CA PHE A 14 5.61 6.61 -2.00
C PHE A 14 5.12 7.57 -3.07
N HIS A 15 4.99 8.87 -2.77
CA HIS A 15 4.61 9.86 -3.77
C HIS A 15 5.61 9.91 -4.93
N SER A 16 6.91 9.93 -4.64
CA SER A 16 7.94 9.92 -5.69
C SER A 16 7.87 8.67 -6.56
N LEU A 17 7.56 7.50 -5.99
CA LEU A 17 7.32 6.28 -6.75
C LEU A 17 6.05 6.40 -7.61
N MET A 18 4.94 6.82 -7.02
CA MET A 18 3.65 6.87 -7.70
C MET A 18 3.62 7.91 -8.81
N ASP A 19 4.27 9.07 -8.64
CA ASP A 19 4.41 10.08 -9.70
C ASP A 19 5.00 9.46 -11.00
N LEU A 20 5.98 8.54 -10.87
CA LEU A 20 6.56 7.81 -12.01
C LEU A 20 5.60 6.80 -12.64
N VAL A 21 4.80 6.11 -11.82
CA VAL A 21 3.84 5.09 -12.31
C VAL A 21 2.65 5.77 -12.98
N GLU A 22 2.10 6.81 -12.36
CA GLU A 22 1.01 7.63 -12.90
C GLU A 22 1.39 8.32 -14.22
N ALA A 23 2.68 8.60 -14.45
CA ALA A 23 3.16 9.13 -15.73
C ALA A 23 3.27 8.07 -16.84
N GLN A 24 3.31 6.78 -16.49
CA GLN A 24 3.52 5.66 -17.42
C GLN A 24 2.24 4.88 -17.73
N GLU A 25 1.30 4.85 -16.79
CA GLU A 25 0.13 3.98 -16.83
C GLU A 25 -1.13 4.78 -16.49
N THR A 26 -2.28 4.35 -17.00
CA THR A 26 -3.59 4.97 -16.74
C THR A 26 -4.40 4.08 -15.80
N PHE A 27 -4.72 4.61 -14.61
CA PHE A 27 -5.48 3.93 -13.56
C PHE A 27 -6.06 4.98 -12.62
N VAL A 28 -6.96 4.55 -11.73
CA VAL A 28 -7.47 5.35 -10.61
C VAL A 28 -7.26 4.60 -9.30
N TYR A 29 -7.20 5.33 -8.20
CA TYR A 29 -7.10 4.77 -6.85
C TYR A 29 -8.49 4.60 -6.27
N ALA A 30 -8.89 3.36 -5.98
CA ALA A 30 -10.08 3.07 -5.20
C ALA A 30 -9.71 2.83 -3.73
N VAL A 31 -10.35 3.57 -2.82
CA VAL A 31 -10.08 3.56 -1.37
C VAL A 31 -11.40 3.43 -0.61
N HIS A 32 -11.42 2.55 0.39
CA HIS A 32 -12.54 2.39 1.30
C HIS A 32 -12.22 3.08 2.64
N PRO A 33 -12.78 4.26 2.92
CA PRO A 33 -12.33 5.08 4.04
C PRO A 33 -12.98 4.72 5.38
N ASP A 34 -14.18 4.12 5.37
CA ASP A 34 -15.00 3.92 6.56
C ASP A 34 -15.74 2.58 6.53
N CYS A 35 -15.53 1.76 7.56
CA CYS A 35 -16.20 0.47 7.70
C CYS A 35 -17.70 0.57 8.00
N ASN A 36 -18.23 1.77 8.27
CA ASN A 36 -19.65 2.01 8.47
C ASN A 36 -20.38 2.46 7.20
N SER A 37 -19.66 2.67 6.09
CA SER A 37 -20.23 3.06 4.80
C SER A 37 -19.85 2.08 3.68
N PRO A 38 -20.76 1.78 2.72
CA PRO A 38 -20.43 1.02 1.51
C PRO A 38 -19.57 1.82 0.50
N ASP A 39 -19.42 3.13 0.70
CA ASP A 39 -18.87 4.04 -0.30
C ASP A 39 -17.37 3.82 -0.53
N VAL A 40 -17.00 3.68 -1.81
CA VAL A 40 -15.61 3.64 -2.26
C VAL A 40 -15.30 4.98 -2.92
N LEU A 41 -14.24 5.64 -2.44
CA LEU A 41 -13.76 6.90 -2.98
C LEU A 41 -12.73 6.63 -4.08
N PHE A 42 -12.77 7.46 -5.11
CA PHE A 42 -11.84 7.40 -6.23
C PHE A 42 -10.98 8.65 -6.27
N TYR A 43 -9.68 8.46 -6.50
CA TYR A 43 -8.70 9.53 -6.68
C TYR A 43 -7.94 9.30 -7.98
N ASP A 44 -7.55 10.39 -8.64
CA ASP A 44 -6.75 10.32 -9.87
C ASP A 44 -5.26 10.32 -9.53
N ARG A 45 -4.89 10.88 -8.38
CA ARG A 45 -3.49 11.02 -7.93
C ARG A 45 -3.30 10.51 -6.52
N SER A 46 -2.15 9.88 -6.28
CA SER A 46 -1.74 9.46 -4.93
C SER A 46 -1.73 10.63 -3.94
N ARG A 47 -1.38 11.83 -4.42
CA ARG A 47 -1.29 13.07 -3.62
C ARG A 47 -2.64 13.57 -3.11
N GLU A 48 -3.75 13.14 -3.70
CA GLU A 48 -5.10 13.50 -3.26
C GLU A 48 -5.59 12.61 -2.11
N ILE A 49 -4.93 11.46 -1.90
CA ILE A 49 -5.33 10.48 -0.90
C ILE A 49 -4.85 10.94 0.48
N PRO A 50 -5.76 11.18 1.43
CA PRO A 50 -5.37 11.64 2.75
C PRO A 50 -4.65 10.53 3.52
N HIS A 51 -3.68 10.92 4.35
CA HIS A 51 -3.05 10.07 5.36
C HIS A 51 -2.36 8.79 4.83
N LEU A 52 -1.83 8.82 3.59
CA LEU A 52 -1.02 7.71 3.07
C LEU A 52 0.18 7.40 3.99
N LEU A 53 0.41 6.10 4.22
CA LEU A 53 1.52 5.59 5.04
C LEU A 53 1.61 6.20 6.44
N ARG A 54 0.48 6.57 7.04
CA ARG A 54 0.39 6.98 8.45
C ARG A 54 -0.67 6.14 9.14
N MET A 55 -0.25 5.32 10.11
CA MET A 55 -1.18 4.60 10.98
C MET A 55 -1.73 5.57 12.02
N PHE A 56 -3.03 5.88 11.95
CA PHE A 56 -3.74 6.61 12.99
C PHE A 56 -4.54 5.66 13.88
N PRO A 57 -4.70 5.96 15.19
CA PRO A 57 -5.53 5.16 16.08
C PRO A 57 -6.96 5.08 15.56
N GLY A 58 -7.46 3.85 15.34
CA GLY A 58 -8.83 3.61 14.88
C GLY A 58 -9.00 3.42 13.36
N HIS A 59 -7.95 3.62 12.56
CA HIS A 59 -7.98 3.28 11.14
C HIS A 59 -7.53 1.83 10.90
N PHE A 60 -8.29 1.13 10.07
CA PHE A 60 -7.97 -0.19 9.55
C PHE A 60 -6.70 -0.13 8.68
N GLU A 61 -6.16 -1.29 8.33
CA GLU A 61 -5.15 -1.41 7.27
C GLU A 61 -5.56 -0.59 6.03
N HIS A 62 -4.80 0.46 5.72
CA HIS A 62 -5.12 1.36 4.62
C HIS A 62 -4.76 0.65 3.31
N SER A 63 -5.78 0.08 2.66
CA SER A 63 -5.63 -0.62 1.39
C SER A 63 -6.01 0.28 0.22
N LEU A 64 -5.13 0.37 -0.78
CA LEU A 64 -5.38 1.01 -2.05
C LEU A 64 -5.59 -0.04 -3.14
N TYR A 65 -6.53 0.20 -4.03
CA TYR A 65 -6.76 -0.63 -5.20
C TYR A 65 -6.52 0.23 -6.44
N LEU A 66 -5.46 -0.07 -7.18
CA LEU A 66 -5.21 0.55 -8.47
C LEU A 66 -6.01 -0.20 -9.52
N VAL A 67 -7.03 0.47 -10.08
CA VAL A 67 -8.00 -0.12 -11.00
C VAL A 67 -8.08 0.67 -12.31
N PRO A 68 -8.53 0.06 -13.42
CA PRO A 68 -8.82 0.80 -14.63
C PRO A 68 -9.81 1.96 -14.41
N PRO A 69 -9.70 3.08 -15.15
CA PRO A 69 -10.68 4.15 -15.07
C PRO A 69 -12.08 3.64 -15.45
N GLY A 70 -13.12 4.14 -14.77
CA GLY A 70 -14.50 3.74 -14.98
C GLY A 70 -14.90 2.41 -14.32
N THR A 71 -13.98 1.73 -13.64
CA THR A 71 -14.29 0.58 -12.78
C THR A 71 -15.33 0.96 -11.72
N ARG A 72 -16.43 0.21 -11.66
CA ARG A 72 -17.48 0.37 -10.66
C ARG A 72 -17.31 -0.71 -9.59
N VAL A 73 -17.14 -0.27 -8.34
CA VAL A 73 -16.94 -1.13 -7.17
C VAL A 73 -17.69 -0.57 -5.98
N GLN A 74 -18.09 -1.44 -5.06
CA GLN A 74 -18.70 -1.09 -3.79
C GLN A 74 -18.15 -2.02 -2.71
N ALA A 75 -18.08 -1.54 -1.46
CA ALA A 75 -17.71 -2.40 -0.35
C ALA A 75 -18.85 -3.37 -0.01
N SER A 76 -18.50 -4.61 0.29
CA SER A 76 -19.47 -5.64 0.67
C SER A 76 -19.87 -5.49 2.13
N ALA A 77 -21.18 -5.59 2.39
CA ALA A 77 -21.70 -5.68 3.74
C ALA A 77 -21.38 -7.05 4.37
N PHE A 78 -21.04 -7.05 5.65
CA PHE A 78 -20.92 -8.24 6.47
C PHE A 78 -21.42 -7.97 7.89
N GLN A 79 -21.95 -9.00 8.55
CA GLN A 79 -22.43 -8.91 9.92
C GLN A 79 -21.30 -9.19 10.90
N ASN A 80 -21.15 -8.36 11.93
CA ASN A 80 -20.30 -8.65 13.09
C ASN A 80 -21.01 -8.33 14.42
N TYR A 81 -20.29 -8.48 15.54
CA TYR A 81 -20.82 -8.24 16.89
C TYR A 81 -21.21 -6.77 17.16
N LYS A 82 -20.73 -5.82 16.36
CA LYS A 82 -21.06 -4.39 16.44
C LYS A 82 -22.18 -3.97 15.48
N GLY A 83 -22.66 -4.87 14.61
CA GLY A 83 -23.68 -4.58 13.60
C GLY A 83 -23.20 -4.87 12.18
N VAL A 84 -23.85 -4.24 11.21
CA VAL A 84 -23.44 -4.30 9.80
C VAL A 84 -22.20 -3.43 9.62
N GLN A 85 -21.18 -4.00 9.00
CA GLN A 85 -19.99 -3.28 8.55
C GLN A 85 -19.75 -3.56 7.08
N TYR A 86 -18.94 -2.71 6.47
CA TYR A 86 -18.55 -2.80 5.08
C TYR A 86 -17.06 -3.05 4.99
N ALA A 87 -16.65 -3.84 4.01
CA ALA A 87 -15.25 -4.04 3.70
C ALA A 87 -15.06 -4.08 2.19
N PHE A 88 -14.00 -3.43 1.72
CA PHE A 88 -13.55 -3.52 0.35
C PHE A 88 -12.30 -4.41 0.29
N ARG A 89 -12.47 -5.62 -0.23
CA ARG A 89 -11.45 -6.67 -0.30
C ARG A 89 -11.22 -7.06 -1.76
N PRO A 90 -10.20 -7.89 -2.06
CA PRO A 90 -9.98 -8.35 -3.43
C PRO A 90 -11.21 -9.01 -4.10
N PRO A 91 -12.07 -9.80 -3.42
CA PRO A 91 -13.26 -10.40 -4.06
C PRO A 91 -14.25 -9.38 -4.65
N GLU A 92 -14.29 -8.15 -4.13
CA GLU A 92 -15.14 -7.06 -4.61
C GLU A 92 -14.61 -6.43 -5.91
N VAL A 93 -13.40 -6.79 -6.36
CA VAL A 93 -12.75 -6.26 -7.56
C VAL A 93 -12.21 -7.40 -8.40
N SER A 94 -12.72 -7.57 -9.63
CA SER A 94 -12.31 -8.68 -10.50
C SER A 94 -10.81 -8.69 -10.82
N SER A 95 -10.17 -7.52 -10.90
CA SER A 95 -8.72 -7.39 -11.02
C SER A 95 -8.25 -6.00 -10.56
N ALA A 96 -7.15 -5.94 -9.82
CA ALA A 96 -6.52 -4.70 -9.35
C ALA A 96 -5.06 -4.93 -8.95
N VAL A 97 -4.25 -3.87 -8.91
CA VAL A 97 -3.04 -3.91 -8.08
C VAL A 97 -3.44 -3.47 -6.68
N VAL A 98 -3.29 -4.35 -5.70
CA VAL A 98 -3.63 -4.08 -4.30
C VAL A 98 -2.37 -3.65 -3.58
N ILE A 99 -2.45 -2.55 -2.84
CA ILE A 99 -1.37 -2.03 -2.00
C ILE A 99 -1.89 -1.91 -0.56
N GLN A 100 -1.27 -2.64 0.35
CA GLN A 100 -1.53 -2.52 1.79
C GLN A 100 -0.47 -1.62 2.41
N LEU A 101 -0.91 -0.42 2.82
CA LEU A 101 -0.07 0.60 3.40
C LEU A 101 -0.10 0.54 4.92
N HIS A 102 1.07 0.36 5.52
CA HIS A 102 1.25 0.49 6.96
C HIS A 102 2.03 1.76 7.28
N GLY A 103 3.29 1.85 6.86
CA GLY A 103 4.06 3.11 6.96
C GLY A 103 4.34 3.51 8.40
N GLU A 104 4.22 4.79 8.72
CA GLU A 104 4.61 5.36 10.00
C GLU A 104 3.65 4.96 11.12
N HIS A 105 4.19 4.32 12.16
CA HIS A 105 3.47 4.04 13.41
C HIS A 105 3.66 5.18 14.41
N PRO A 106 2.64 5.54 15.22
CA PRO A 106 2.75 6.57 16.27
C PRO A 106 3.89 6.34 17.26
N ASP A 107 4.19 5.07 17.58
CA ASP A 107 5.31 4.67 18.45
C ASP A 107 6.71 4.79 17.77
N GLY A 108 6.79 5.44 16.61
CA GLY A 108 8.05 5.79 15.94
C GLY A 108 8.61 4.74 14.98
N ALA A 109 8.11 3.50 14.99
CA ALA A 109 8.52 2.49 14.01
C ALA A 109 7.97 2.79 12.60
N LEU A 110 8.71 2.37 11.57
CA LEU A 110 8.23 2.32 10.20
C LEU A 110 7.84 0.86 9.87
N ILE A 111 6.56 0.65 9.56
CA ILE A 111 5.96 -0.66 9.38
C ILE A 111 5.93 -1.05 7.89
N ARG A 112 6.33 -2.29 7.62
CA ARG A 112 6.44 -2.86 6.28
C ARG A 112 5.09 -2.85 5.55
N SER A 113 5.05 -2.23 4.38
CA SER A 113 3.94 -2.25 3.43
C SER A 113 4.13 -3.34 2.38
N ASN A 114 3.08 -3.63 1.62
CA ASN A 114 3.16 -4.66 0.60
C ASN A 114 2.20 -4.42 -0.58
N PHE A 115 2.50 -5.01 -1.74
CA PHE A 115 1.60 -4.96 -2.89
C PHE A 115 1.64 -6.25 -3.72
N TRP A 116 0.55 -6.52 -4.43
CA TRP A 116 0.43 -7.63 -5.36
C TRP A 116 -0.63 -7.36 -6.45
N ALA A 117 -0.54 -8.06 -7.57
CA ALA A 117 -1.63 -8.11 -8.54
C ALA A 117 -2.70 -9.11 -8.08
N HIS A 118 -3.95 -8.67 -8.03
CA HIS A 118 -5.13 -9.51 -7.89
C HIS A 118 -5.82 -9.68 -9.26
N GLY A 119 -6.22 -10.90 -9.59
CA GLY A 119 -6.80 -11.24 -10.89
C GLY A 119 -5.75 -11.39 -12.01
N THR A 120 -6.23 -11.56 -13.24
CA THR A 120 -5.42 -11.88 -14.42
C THR A 120 -5.56 -10.87 -15.56
N ALA A 121 -6.27 -9.76 -15.36
CA ALA A 121 -6.44 -8.73 -16.39
C ALA A 121 -5.08 -8.18 -16.84
N THR A 122 -4.87 -8.11 -18.16
CA THR A 122 -3.60 -7.70 -18.77
C THR A 122 -3.13 -6.32 -18.30
N ASP A 123 -4.05 -5.35 -18.20
CA ASP A 123 -3.72 -3.99 -17.76
C ASP A 123 -3.24 -3.95 -16.30
N VAL A 124 -3.80 -4.79 -15.44
CA VAL A 124 -3.38 -4.90 -14.03
C VAL A 124 -1.99 -5.53 -13.93
N LEU A 125 -1.71 -6.56 -14.72
CA LEU A 125 -0.38 -7.17 -14.77
C LEU A 125 0.68 -6.20 -15.34
N ARG A 126 0.30 -5.37 -16.33
CA ARG A 126 1.16 -4.30 -16.86
C ARG A 126 1.46 -3.25 -15.78
N LEU A 127 0.44 -2.80 -15.06
CA LEU A 127 0.56 -1.83 -13.97
C LEU A 127 1.43 -2.36 -12.82
N GLU A 128 1.23 -3.62 -12.41
CA GLU A 128 2.07 -4.27 -11.40
C GLU A 128 3.52 -4.35 -11.84
N ALA A 129 3.76 -4.69 -13.11
CA ALA A 129 5.10 -4.70 -13.67
C ALA A 129 5.73 -3.30 -13.70
N ALA A 130 4.97 -2.25 -14.03
CA ALA A 130 5.44 -0.86 -14.02
C ALA A 130 5.81 -0.41 -12.60
N LEU A 131 4.95 -0.65 -11.61
CA LEU A 131 5.21 -0.35 -10.21
C LEU A 131 6.51 -1.02 -9.73
N PHE A 132 6.65 -2.33 -9.97
CA PHE A 132 7.86 -3.07 -9.57
C PHE A 132 9.12 -2.59 -10.31
N ARG A 133 9.04 -2.26 -11.61
CA ARG A 133 10.18 -1.72 -12.38
C ARG A 133 10.66 -0.40 -11.80
N ASN A 134 9.75 0.53 -11.50
CA ASN A 134 10.10 1.83 -10.93
C ASN A 134 10.65 1.66 -9.50
N MET A 135 10.06 0.79 -8.69
CA MET A 135 10.57 0.50 -7.35
C MET A 135 11.96 -0.15 -7.39
N ARG A 136 12.23 -1.05 -8.33
CA ARG A 136 13.59 -1.62 -8.52
C ARG A 136 14.64 -0.56 -8.88
N ARG A 137 14.25 0.51 -9.56
CA ARG A 137 15.15 1.61 -9.95
C ARG A 137 15.41 2.61 -8.83
N THR A 138 14.42 2.84 -7.98
CA THR A 138 14.41 3.96 -7.03
C THR A 138 14.61 3.52 -5.57
N PHE A 139 14.32 2.27 -5.22
CA PHE A 139 14.42 1.76 -3.85
C PHE A 139 15.67 0.91 -3.68
N HIS A 140 16.25 0.95 -2.49
CA HIS A 140 17.31 0.04 -2.05
C HIS A 140 16.77 -1.38 -1.90
N ASN A 141 17.57 -2.39 -2.24
CA ASN A 141 17.18 -3.79 -2.15
C ASN A 141 17.86 -4.46 -0.95
N MET A 142 17.10 -4.76 0.11
CA MET A 142 17.64 -5.22 1.40
C MET A 142 17.42 -6.72 1.63
N ALA A 143 17.91 -7.57 0.71
CA ALA A 143 17.79 -9.04 0.78
C ALA A 143 16.37 -9.55 1.12
N GLY A 144 15.34 -8.88 0.60
CA GLY A 144 13.94 -9.21 0.85
C GLY A 144 13.04 -8.01 0.54
N PRO A 145 12.78 -7.13 1.51
CA PRO A 145 12.01 -5.92 1.28
C PRO A 145 12.80 -4.89 0.46
N LYS A 146 12.06 -4.08 -0.29
CA LYS A 146 12.58 -2.85 -0.91
C LYS A 146 12.47 -1.69 0.09
N VAL A 147 13.42 -0.76 0.10
CA VAL A 147 13.42 0.36 1.03
C VAL A 147 13.56 1.67 0.27
N GLY A 148 12.58 2.57 0.42
CA GLY A 148 12.61 3.89 -0.19
C GLY A 148 13.81 4.70 0.30
N PRO A 149 14.33 5.67 -0.48
CA PRO A 149 15.52 6.42 -0.11
C PRO A 149 15.41 7.12 1.25
N ASN A 150 14.26 7.73 1.57
CA ASN A 150 14.06 8.39 2.86
C ASN A 150 13.89 7.37 3.99
N ALA A 151 13.14 6.28 3.76
CA ALA A 151 13.06 5.17 4.70
C ALA A 151 14.44 4.53 4.99
N TYR A 152 15.32 4.47 3.99
CA TYR A 152 16.68 3.96 4.12
C TYR A 152 17.56 4.92 4.92
N ALA A 153 17.46 6.22 4.68
CA ALA A 153 18.13 7.22 5.51
C ALA A 153 17.69 7.13 6.99
N GLN A 154 16.40 6.90 7.25
CA GLN A 154 15.89 6.69 8.59
C GLN A 154 16.40 5.38 9.22
N LEU A 155 16.53 4.31 8.45
CA LEU A 155 17.16 3.07 8.93
C LEU A 155 18.61 3.33 9.36
N LEU A 156 19.39 4.04 8.54
CA LEU A 156 20.77 4.41 8.86
C LEU A 156 20.88 5.30 10.11
N SER A 157 19.87 6.15 10.37
CA SER A 157 19.80 6.95 11.59
C SER A 157 19.29 6.18 12.81
N GLY A 158 19.11 4.86 12.70
CA GLY A 158 18.66 4.00 13.80
C GLY A 158 17.14 3.94 14.00
N ARG A 159 16.33 4.47 13.07
CA ARG A 159 14.87 4.28 13.13
C ARG A 159 14.56 2.79 12.96
N ARG A 160 13.65 2.31 13.79
CA ARG A 160 13.14 0.94 13.71
C ARG A 160 12.31 0.73 12.45
N LEU A 161 12.77 -0.13 11.54
CA LEU A 161 11.99 -0.65 10.42
C LEU A 161 11.59 -2.10 10.71
N THR A 162 10.29 -2.38 10.82
CA THR A 162 9.82 -3.70 11.29
C THR A 162 8.52 -4.12 10.61
N TRP A 163 8.20 -5.41 10.65
CA TRP A 163 6.94 -5.92 10.09
C TRP A 163 5.76 -5.79 11.05
N SER A 164 6.01 -5.55 12.35
CA SER A 164 4.98 -5.32 13.37
C SER A 164 5.59 -4.62 14.58
N ILE A 165 4.84 -3.69 15.18
CA ILE A 165 5.28 -3.01 16.40
C ILE A 165 5.57 -3.99 17.55
N LYS A 166 4.87 -5.13 17.57
CA LYS A 166 5.01 -6.19 18.58
C LYS A 166 6.19 -7.13 18.31
N ALA A 167 6.86 -7.01 17.16
CA ALA A 167 8.00 -7.86 16.84
C ALA A 167 9.18 -7.57 17.81
N PRO A 168 10.04 -8.55 18.12
CA PRO A 168 11.25 -8.30 18.90
C PRO A 168 12.28 -7.50 18.08
N PRO A 169 13.23 -6.77 18.71
CA PRO A 169 14.25 -5.98 18.00
C PRO A 169 15.15 -6.80 17.05
N GLY A 170 15.28 -8.11 17.29
CA GLY A 170 16.00 -9.01 16.40
C GLY A 170 15.32 -9.25 15.04
N ALA A 171 14.04 -8.90 14.92
CA ALA A 171 13.27 -9.02 13.68
C ALA A 171 13.19 -7.71 12.89
N ASP A 172 13.83 -6.65 13.38
CA ASP A 172 13.92 -5.38 12.68
C ASP A 172 14.87 -5.51 11.49
N LEU A 173 14.61 -4.77 10.42
CA LEU A 173 15.47 -4.72 9.25
C LEU A 173 16.84 -4.16 9.66
N ARG A 174 17.92 -4.75 9.14
CA ARG A 174 19.29 -4.31 9.38
C ARG A 174 19.99 -3.99 8.06
N VAL A 175 20.93 -3.07 8.13
CA VAL A 175 21.90 -2.82 7.07
C VAL A 175 23.02 -3.81 7.31
N ASP A 176 23.00 -4.90 6.55
CA ASP A 176 24.12 -5.85 6.50
C ASP A 176 25.33 -5.23 5.78
#